data_AF-A0A0Q8EUR6-F1
#
_entry.id   AF-A0A0Q8EUR6-F1
#
_cell.length_a   1.000
_cell.length_b   1.000
_cell.length_c   1.000
_cell.angle_alpha   90.00
_cell.angle_beta   90.00
_cell.angle_gamma   90.00
#
_symmetry.space_group_name_H-M   'P 1'
#
loop_
_entity.id
_entity.type
_entity.pdbx_description
1 polymer ?
#
loop_
_entity_poly.entity_id
_entity_poly.type
_entity_poly.pdbx_seq_one_letter_code
_entity_poly.pdbx_strand_id
1 'polypeptide(L)'
;MARRHKRPFKSIRQYFWLRLWLWNSEHEVHISFPWYDSFSEIERYLATIVETDSGLIYHDMEQGWELQTYAQDGYLHFLEGDPDSDETHLAISVPRDALVHQVQELRHRTRTIIAQLSSVLGADVWTSYVRDEPTFKGERRWWRPW
;
A
#
# COMPACT_ATOMS: atom_id res chain seq x y z
N MET A 1 -5.39 15.02 18.31
CA MET A 1 -4.30 15.94 17.92
C MET A 1 -4.56 16.68 16.60
N ALA A 2 -4.93 16.02 15.49
CA ALA A 2 -5.25 16.71 14.21
C ALA A 2 -6.39 17.75 14.30
N ARG A 3 -7.41 17.49 15.14
CA ARG A 3 -8.53 18.42 15.42
C ARG A 3 -8.11 19.83 15.88
N ARG A 4 -6.95 19.98 16.51
CA ARG A 4 -6.52 21.24 17.15
C ARG A 4 -5.82 22.20 16.19
N HIS A 5 -5.33 21.71 15.05
CA HIS A 5 -4.41 22.48 14.20
C HIS A 5 -5.00 23.01 12.89
N LYS A 6 -6.25 22.65 12.51
CA LYS A 6 -6.96 23.10 11.29
C LYS A 6 -6.07 23.19 10.03
N ARG A 7 -5.08 22.29 9.90
CA ARG A 7 -4.18 22.27 8.75
C ARG A 7 -4.87 21.54 7.59
N PRO A 8 -4.73 22.03 6.34
CA PRO A 8 -5.21 21.31 5.15
C PRO A 8 -4.58 19.92 5.08
N PHE A 9 -5.33 18.90 4.66
CA PHE A 9 -4.86 17.52 4.66
C PHE A 9 -3.56 17.39 3.84
N LYS A 10 -3.48 18.07 2.70
CA LYS A 10 -2.30 18.09 1.83
C LYS A 10 -0.99 18.46 2.55
N SER A 11 -1.05 19.30 3.59
CA SER A 11 0.13 19.74 4.35
C SER A 11 0.58 18.75 5.45
N ILE A 12 -0.25 17.74 5.74
CA ILE A 12 -0.02 16.75 6.80
C ILE A 12 -0.10 15.31 6.27
N ARG A 13 -0.35 15.09 4.98
CA ARG A 13 -0.56 13.76 4.37
C ARG A 13 0.59 12.80 4.62
N GLN A 14 1.82 13.32 4.69
CA GLN A 14 3.04 12.55 4.93
C GLN A 14 3.05 11.82 6.28
N TYR A 15 2.28 12.29 7.26
CA TYR A 15 2.13 11.60 8.54
C TYR A 15 1.22 10.37 8.46
N PHE A 16 0.55 10.18 7.34
CA PHE A 16 -0.38 9.08 7.08
C PHE A 16 0.14 8.14 5.99
N TRP A 17 1.33 8.40 5.43
CA TRP A 17 1.93 7.54 4.44
C TRP A 17 2.16 6.14 5.01
N LEU A 18 1.83 5.15 4.18
CA LEU A 18 2.14 3.75 4.42
C LEU A 18 3.36 3.38 3.59
N ARG A 19 3.96 2.23 3.91
CA ARG A 19 4.94 1.61 3.05
C ARG A 19 4.69 0.12 3.02
N LEU A 20 4.60 -0.44 1.81
CA LEU A 20 4.51 -1.88 1.62
C LEU A 20 5.93 -2.48 1.65
N TRP A 21 6.04 -3.56 2.41
CA TRP A 21 7.20 -4.44 2.43
C TRP A 21 6.71 -5.87 2.24
N LEU A 22 7.32 -6.58 1.30
CA LEU A 22 7.30 -8.04 1.29
C LEU A 22 8.59 -8.48 1.97
N TRP A 23 8.50 -9.20 3.09
CA TRP A 23 9.68 -9.53 3.88
C TRP A 23 9.64 -10.99 4.31
N ASN A 24 10.72 -11.70 4.01
CA ASN A 24 11.05 -12.97 4.61
C ASN A 24 12.20 -12.77 5.60
N SER A 25 11.89 -12.76 6.89
CA SER A 25 12.88 -12.53 7.94
C SER A 25 13.86 -13.69 8.13
N GLU A 26 13.47 -14.91 7.75
CA GLU A 26 14.34 -16.10 7.89
C GLU A 26 15.49 -16.07 6.89
N HIS A 27 15.23 -15.54 5.70
CA HIS A 27 16.23 -15.40 4.63
C HIS A 27 16.79 -13.98 4.50
N GLU A 28 16.38 -13.04 5.37
CA GLU A 28 16.73 -11.62 5.32
C GLU A 28 16.44 -10.93 3.97
N VAL A 29 15.50 -11.47 3.19
CA VAL A 29 15.12 -10.95 1.87
C VAL A 29 13.89 -10.08 1.99
N HIS A 30 13.94 -8.88 1.41
CA HIS A 30 12.79 -7.97 1.36
C HIS A 30 12.68 -7.25 0.02
N ILE A 31 11.44 -6.91 -0.33
CA ILE A 31 11.09 -6.01 -1.44
C ILE A 31 10.35 -4.83 -0.82
N SER A 32 10.79 -3.62 -1.13
CA SER A 32 10.15 -2.39 -0.67
C SER A 32 9.52 -1.65 -1.85
N PHE A 33 8.38 -0.99 -1.61
CA PHE A 33 7.66 -0.22 -2.62
C PHE A 33 7.74 1.26 -2.23
N PRO A 34 8.81 1.97 -2.62
CA PRO A 34 9.13 3.27 -2.05
C PRO A 34 8.12 4.36 -2.42
N TRP A 35 7.38 4.19 -3.52
CA TRP A 35 6.46 5.17 -4.09
C TRP A 35 4.99 4.96 -3.69
N TYR A 36 4.72 3.99 -2.82
CA TYR A 36 3.37 3.60 -2.45
C TYR A 36 2.98 4.23 -1.12
N ASP A 37 2.42 5.44 -1.19
CA ASP A 37 2.09 6.25 -0.01
C ASP A 37 0.72 5.92 0.59
N SER A 38 -0.22 5.41 -0.21
CA SER A 38 -1.60 5.14 0.21
C SER A 38 -1.95 3.66 0.26
N PHE A 39 -2.92 3.29 1.09
CA PHE A 39 -3.44 1.92 1.07
C PHE A 39 -4.12 1.60 -0.26
N SER A 40 -4.68 2.58 -0.96
CA SER A 40 -5.33 2.34 -2.26
C SER A 40 -4.36 1.94 -3.38
N GLU A 41 -3.13 2.47 -3.37
CA GLU A 41 -2.07 2.04 -4.29
C GLU A 41 -1.59 0.64 -3.93
N ILE A 42 -1.29 0.42 -2.64
CA ILE A 42 -0.90 -0.89 -2.09
C ILE A 42 -1.95 -1.95 -2.41
N GLU A 43 -3.22 -1.66 -2.14
CA GLU A 43 -4.33 -2.59 -2.33
C GLU A 43 -4.53 -2.97 -3.79
N ARG A 44 -4.25 -2.07 -4.74
CA ARG A 44 -4.33 -2.38 -6.17
C ARG A 44 -3.31 -3.44 -6.54
N TYR A 45 -2.07 -3.29 -6.10
CA TYR A 45 -1.02 -4.28 -6.31
C TYR A 45 -1.30 -5.60 -5.59
N LEU A 46 -1.72 -5.54 -4.31
CA LEU A 46 -2.07 -6.75 -3.56
C LEU A 46 -3.28 -7.48 -4.15
N ALA A 47 -4.22 -6.75 -4.78
CA ALA A 47 -5.33 -7.35 -5.51
C ALA A 47 -4.85 -8.11 -6.75
N THR A 48 -3.95 -7.54 -7.55
CA THR A 48 -3.43 -8.22 -8.76
C THR A 48 -2.64 -9.48 -8.42
N ILE A 49 -1.89 -9.51 -7.31
CA ILE A 49 -1.26 -10.75 -6.81
C ILE A 49 -2.28 -11.87 -6.61
N VAL A 50 -3.45 -11.54 -6.06
CA VAL A 50 -4.50 -12.53 -5.74
C VAL A 50 -5.32 -12.92 -6.96
N GLU A 51 -5.57 -11.98 -7.87
CA GLU A 51 -6.50 -12.15 -8.99
C GLU A 51 -5.84 -12.72 -10.25
N THR A 52 -4.51 -12.58 -10.39
CA THR A 52 -3.78 -13.07 -11.56
C THR A 52 -3.15 -14.43 -11.27
N ASP A 53 -3.60 -15.45 -12.00
CA ASP A 53 -3.12 -16.83 -11.85
C ASP A 53 -1.86 -17.13 -12.69
N SER A 54 -1.63 -16.38 -13.77
CA SER A 54 -0.48 -16.56 -14.67
C SER A 54 -0.23 -15.28 -15.49
N GLY A 55 1.01 -15.03 -15.85
CA GLY A 55 1.44 -13.89 -16.65
C GLY A 55 2.01 -12.72 -15.83
N LEU A 56 2.17 -11.58 -16.48
CA LEU A 56 2.66 -10.36 -15.84
C LEU A 56 1.61 -9.82 -14.85
N ILE A 57 2.01 -9.68 -13.58
CA ILE A 57 1.18 -9.12 -12.52
C ILE A 57 1.44 -7.62 -12.36
N TYR A 58 2.71 -7.25 -12.43
CA TYR A 58 3.15 -5.91 -12.15
C TYR A 58 4.44 -5.61 -12.88
N HIS A 59 4.52 -4.39 -13.38
CA HIS A 59 5.72 -3.81 -13.92
C HIS A 59 5.68 -2.32 -13.62
N ASP A 60 6.68 -1.86 -12.89
CA ASP A 60 6.86 -0.46 -12.58
C ASP A 60 8.33 -0.10 -12.66
N MET A 61 8.57 1.13 -13.09
CA MET A 61 9.88 1.63 -13.43
C MET A 61 9.91 3.12 -13.12
N GLU A 62 10.67 3.48 -12.08
CA GLU A 62 10.77 4.86 -11.64
C GLU A 62 12.16 5.16 -11.07
N GLN A 63 12.81 6.21 -11.60
CA GLN A 63 14.09 6.76 -11.10
C GLN A 63 15.23 5.72 -10.98
N GLY A 64 15.46 4.92 -12.03
CA GLY A 64 16.55 3.92 -12.05
C GLY A 64 16.24 2.68 -11.20
N TRP A 65 14.98 2.47 -10.85
CA TRP A 65 14.49 1.27 -10.18
C TRP A 65 13.37 0.65 -11.00
N GLU A 66 13.47 -0.65 -11.24
CA GLU A 66 12.46 -1.45 -11.90
C GLU A 66 12.06 -2.61 -10.98
N LEU A 67 10.76 -2.85 -10.86
CA LEU A 67 10.22 -4.06 -10.25
C LEU A 67 9.22 -4.73 -11.19
N GLN A 68 9.48 -6.01 -11.44
CA GLN A 68 8.58 -6.89 -12.17
C GLN A 68 8.06 -7.98 -11.24
N THR A 69 6.77 -8.28 -11.34
CA THR A 69 6.15 -9.44 -10.70
C THR A 69 5.45 -10.28 -11.76
N TYR A 70 5.74 -11.57 -11.80
CA TYR A 70 5.20 -12.51 -12.80
C TYR A 70 4.69 -13.78 -12.11
N ALA A 71 3.52 -14.27 -12.52
CA ALA A 71 2.98 -15.56 -12.08
C ALA A 71 3.25 -16.63 -13.14
N GLN A 72 3.87 -17.73 -12.73
CA GLN A 72 4.10 -18.86 -13.61
C GLN A 72 4.24 -20.16 -12.81
N ASP A 73 3.65 -21.25 -13.30
CA ASP A 73 3.84 -22.61 -12.79
C ASP A 73 3.61 -22.77 -11.26
N GLY A 74 2.66 -22.02 -10.70
CA GLY A 74 2.35 -22.04 -9.26
C GLY A 74 3.27 -21.18 -8.39
N TYR A 75 4.13 -20.37 -9.00
CA TYR A 75 5.05 -19.46 -8.33
C TYR A 75 4.77 -18.00 -8.69
N LEU A 76 5.17 -17.11 -7.79
CA LEU A 76 5.32 -15.69 -8.04
C LEU A 76 6.82 -15.37 -8.09
N HIS A 77 7.23 -14.81 -9.22
CA HIS A 77 8.58 -14.36 -9.49
C HIS A 77 8.65 -12.85 -9.32
N PHE A 78 9.67 -12.39 -8.61
CA PHE A 78 9.96 -10.98 -8.40
C PHE A 78 11.36 -10.70 -8.92
N LEU A 79 11.47 -9.67 -9.75
CA LEU A 79 12.74 -9.18 -10.28
C LEU A 79 12.84 -7.69 -9.99
N GLU A 80 13.86 -7.31 -9.24
CA GLU A 80 14.21 -5.93 -8.96
C GLU A 80 15.56 -5.60 -9.59
N GLY A 81 15.68 -4.47 -10.26
CA GLY A 81 16.93 -4.05 -10.90
C GLY A 81 16.93 -2.59 -11.31
N ASP A 82 17.97 -2.21 -12.05
CA ASP A 82 18.10 -0.92 -12.70
C ASP A 82 18.06 -1.12 -14.23
N PRO A 83 17.02 -0.60 -14.92
CA PRO A 83 16.84 -0.77 -16.36
C PRO A 83 17.89 -0.01 -17.18
N ASP A 84 18.56 0.99 -16.61
CA ASP A 84 19.57 1.80 -17.29
C ASP A 84 20.96 1.15 -17.25
N SER A 85 21.19 0.23 -16.31
CA SER A 85 22.50 -0.42 -16.09
C SER A 85 22.51 -1.94 -16.24
N ASP A 86 21.37 -2.56 -16.55
CA ASP A 86 21.16 -4.03 -16.56
C ASP A 86 21.54 -4.71 -15.22
N GLU A 87 21.66 -3.94 -14.13
CA GLU A 87 21.99 -4.47 -12.81
C GLU A 87 20.77 -5.14 -12.17
N THR A 88 20.91 -6.39 -11.75
CA THR A 88 19.88 -7.10 -10.98
C THR A 88 20.17 -6.97 -9.49
N HIS A 89 19.26 -6.34 -8.75
CA HIS A 89 19.35 -6.20 -7.30
C HIS A 89 18.71 -7.38 -6.56
N LEU A 90 17.62 -7.93 -7.10
CA LEU A 90 16.91 -9.05 -6.51
C LEU A 90 16.25 -9.92 -7.58
N ALA A 91 16.36 -11.24 -7.45
CA ALA A 91 15.58 -12.19 -8.24
C ALA A 91 15.13 -13.35 -7.36
N ILE A 92 13.84 -13.40 -7.01
CA ILE A 92 13.29 -14.42 -6.11
C ILE A 92 12.01 -15.04 -6.65
N SER A 93 11.74 -16.26 -6.21
CA SER A 93 10.52 -16.99 -6.53
C SER A 93 9.92 -17.56 -5.25
N VAL A 94 8.62 -17.43 -5.07
CA VAL A 94 7.90 -17.95 -3.90
C VAL A 94 6.67 -18.73 -4.32
N PRO A 95 6.24 -19.74 -3.54
CA PRO A 95 4.98 -20.44 -3.81
C PRO A 95 3.81 -19.46 -3.80
N ARG A 96 3.03 -19.44 -4.89
CA ARG A 96 1.94 -18.47 -5.06
C ARG A 96 0.89 -18.62 -3.98
N ASP A 97 0.42 -19.84 -3.74
CA ASP A 97 -0.70 -20.10 -2.81
C ASP A 97 -0.38 -19.63 -1.39
N ALA A 98 0.86 -19.87 -0.94
CA ALA A 98 1.34 -19.43 0.36
C ALA A 98 1.33 -17.89 0.47
N LEU A 99 1.83 -17.19 -0.55
CA LEU A 99 1.83 -15.72 -0.54
C LEU A 99 0.42 -15.15 -0.68
N VAL A 100 -0.41 -15.70 -1.56
CA VAL A 100 -1.80 -15.28 -1.79
C VAL A 100 -2.61 -15.37 -0.49
N HIS A 101 -2.46 -16.46 0.26
CA HIS A 101 -3.12 -16.61 1.56
C HIS A 101 -2.70 -15.50 2.54
N GLN A 102 -1.39 -15.24 2.68
CA GLN A 102 -0.88 -14.17 3.54
C GLN A 102 -1.34 -12.79 3.10
N VAL A 103 -1.37 -12.53 1.80
CA VAL A 103 -1.84 -11.27 1.21
C VAL A 103 -3.32 -11.07 1.51
N GLN A 104 -4.17 -12.10 1.35
CA GLN A 104 -5.59 -11.99 1.68
C GLN A 104 -5.82 -11.64 3.16
N GLU A 105 -5.10 -12.30 4.07
CA GLU A 105 -5.16 -12.00 5.51
C GLU A 105 -4.71 -10.56 5.79
N LEU A 106 -3.58 -10.15 5.21
CA LEU A 106 -3.05 -8.79 5.35
C LEU A 106 -4.04 -7.74 4.84
N ARG A 107 -4.66 -7.96 3.68
CA ARG A 107 -5.67 -7.06 3.09
C ARG A 107 -6.86 -6.92 4.02
N HIS A 108 -7.36 -8.02 4.59
CA HIS A 108 -8.48 -7.97 5.54
C HIS A 108 -8.11 -7.24 6.84
N ARG A 109 -6.97 -7.57 7.42
CA ARG A 109 -6.48 -6.94 8.66
C ARG A 109 -6.26 -5.45 8.48
N THR A 110 -5.63 -5.04 7.38
CA THR A 110 -5.34 -3.62 7.09
C THR A 110 -6.61 -2.81 6.90
N ARG A 111 -7.59 -3.32 6.15
CA ARG A 111 -8.91 -2.68 6.02
C ARG A 111 -9.59 -2.46 7.38
N THR A 112 -9.51 -3.45 8.27
CA THR A 112 -10.10 -3.37 9.61
C THR A 112 -9.41 -2.28 10.45
N ILE A 113 -8.08 -2.23 10.43
CA ILE A 113 -7.30 -1.20 11.13
C ILE A 113 -7.64 0.19 10.59
N ILE A 114 -7.65 0.36 9.27
CA ILE A 114 -8.00 1.64 8.63
C ILE A 114 -9.40 2.07 9.04
N ALA A 115 -10.41 1.19 8.96
CA ALA A 115 -11.77 1.52 9.35
C ALA A 115 -11.87 2.01 10.81
N GLN A 116 -11.16 1.34 11.74
CA GLN A 116 -11.09 1.76 13.14
C GLN A 116 -10.45 3.14 13.29
N LEU A 117 -9.28 3.36 12.68
CA LEU A 117 -8.56 4.63 12.75
C LEU A 117 -9.36 5.77 12.10
N SER A 118 -10.01 5.52 10.98
CA SER A 118 -10.87 6.49 10.30
C SER A 118 -12.07 6.89 11.16
N SER A 119 -12.64 5.96 11.93
CA SER A 119 -13.72 6.29 12.87
C SER A 119 -13.26 7.26 13.97
N VAL A 120 -12.03 7.09 14.46
CA VAL A 120 -11.42 7.94 15.50
C VAL A 120 -11.02 9.30 14.95
N LEU A 121 -10.43 9.33 13.75
CA LEU A 121 -10.01 10.56 13.08
C LEU A 121 -11.21 11.36 12.52
N GLY A 122 -12.32 10.68 12.23
CA GLY A 122 -13.49 11.27 11.59
C GLY A 122 -13.31 11.49 10.08
N ALA A 123 -12.31 10.86 9.47
CA ALA A 123 -12.03 10.85 8.03
C ALA A 123 -11.22 9.61 7.65
N ASP A 124 -11.43 9.11 6.44
CA ASP A 124 -10.52 8.15 5.81
C ASP A 124 -9.45 8.92 5.05
N VAL A 125 -8.20 8.71 5.45
CA VAL A 125 -7.02 9.39 4.90
C VAL A 125 -6.02 8.40 4.30
N TRP A 126 -6.39 7.12 4.18
CA TRP A 126 -5.53 6.07 3.65
C TRP A 126 -6.08 5.48 2.36
N THR A 127 -7.39 5.55 2.13
CA THR A 127 -8.02 4.99 0.92
C THR A 127 -8.47 6.05 -0.09
N SER A 128 -8.92 7.22 0.36
CA SER A 128 -9.67 8.16 -0.49
C SER A 128 -8.87 9.34 -1.07
N TYR A 129 -7.68 9.67 -0.56
CA TYR A 129 -7.05 10.96 -0.90
C TYR A 129 -6.38 11.06 -2.28
N VAL A 130 -6.21 9.94 -2.98
CA VAL A 130 -5.70 9.95 -4.37
C VAL A 130 -6.73 10.61 -5.32
N ARG A 131 -8.00 10.73 -4.91
CA ARG A 131 -9.08 11.28 -5.73
C ARG A 131 -9.81 12.47 -5.11
N ASP A 132 -10.07 12.47 -3.80
CA ASP A 132 -10.83 13.53 -3.13
C ASP A 132 -10.17 13.93 -1.80
N GLU A 133 -10.08 15.23 -1.48
CA GLU A 133 -9.50 15.68 -0.20
C GLU A 133 -10.37 15.20 0.97
N PRO A 134 -9.80 14.46 1.95
CA PRO A 134 -10.55 13.98 3.11
C PRO A 134 -11.10 15.14 3.92
N THR A 135 -12.42 15.17 4.12
CA THR A 135 -13.05 16.13 5.03
C THR A 135 -13.15 15.52 6.42
N PHE A 136 -12.40 16.09 7.36
CA PHE A 136 -12.54 15.75 8.77
C PHE A 136 -13.92 16.19 9.25
N LYS A 137 -14.73 15.28 9.79
CA LYS A 137 -16.02 15.66 10.39
C LYS A 137 -15.78 16.70 11.51
N GLY A 138 -16.19 17.93 11.24
CA GLY A 138 -16.22 19.03 12.21
C GLY A 138 -17.26 18.78 13.30
N GLU A 139 -17.07 19.41 14.46
CA GLU A 139 -17.98 19.37 15.62
C GLU A 139 -19.45 19.46 15.19
N ARG A 140 -20.29 18.53 15.66
CA ARG A 140 -21.69 18.88 15.87
C ARG A 140 -21.67 20.10 16.78
N ARG A 141 -22.08 21.28 16.31
CA ARG A 141 -22.33 22.43 17.19
C ARG A 141 -23.49 22.07 18.11
N TRP A 142 -23.19 21.68 19.35
CA TRP A 142 -24.21 21.53 20.42
C TRP A 142 -24.51 22.85 21.13
N TRP A 143 -24.36 23.98 20.42
CA TRP A 143 -24.72 25.30 20.96
C TRP A 143 -25.54 26.07 19.93
N ARG A 144 -26.83 26.27 20.24
CA ARG A 144 -27.64 27.37 19.72
C ARG A 144 -27.75 28.42 20.83
N PRO A 145 -27.28 29.66 20.64
CA PRO A 145 -27.73 30.74 21.50
C PRO A 145 -29.16 31.09 21.11
N TRP A 146 -29.97 31.31 22.13
CA TRP A 146 -31.29 31.92 22.06
C TRP A 146 -31.21 33.32 21.45
#